data_AF-A0A2K3UUA0-F1
#
_entry.id   AF-A0A2K3UUA0-F1
#
_cell.length_a   1.000
_cell.length_b   1.000
_cell.length_c   1.000
_cell.angle_alpha   90.00
_cell.angle_beta   90.00
_cell.angle_gamma   90.00
#
_symmetry.space_group_name_H-M   'P 1'
#
loop_
_entity.id
_entity.type
_entity.pdbx_description
1 polymer ?
#
loop_
_entity_poly.entity_id
_entity_poly.type
_entity_poly.pdbx_seq_one_letter_code
_entity_poly.pdbx_strand_id
1 'polypeptide(L)'
;MARARFSAAKRARGRAWARLFDMKRSVVAALLLSPALAACLSRAEAAPPARVTLSGVGHEGQALNNCGPVTAKIILGYYGTRVTQAQAAQALKDDSRDVEVSTQELAAYLERQGLNTVIRYAGTQAQVRALVAAKLPVIVQQRLKVGDNTSHFRTVYAYTPESFTASDSLLGARLTLSESRF
;
A
#
# COMPACT_ATOMS: atom_id res chain seq x y z
N MET A 1 -34.26 67.59 -3.47
CA MET A 1 -33.55 66.44 -4.07
C MET A 1 -33.74 65.21 -3.19
N ALA A 2 -33.94 64.05 -3.82
CA ALA A 2 -34.23 62.68 -3.34
C ALA A 2 -34.08 62.36 -1.82
N ARG A 3 -35.15 61.98 -1.10
CA ARG A 3 -35.72 60.60 -0.85
C ARG A 3 -34.70 59.65 -0.18
N ALA A 4 -34.69 59.33 1.13
CA ALA A 4 -35.70 58.82 2.10
C ALA A 4 -36.31 57.46 1.70
N ARG A 5 -36.51 56.43 2.54
CA ARG A 5 -36.30 56.14 3.98
C ARG A 5 -36.63 54.65 4.18
N PHE A 6 -36.19 54.08 5.30
CA PHE A 6 -36.49 52.73 5.82
C PHE A 6 -37.97 52.51 6.23
N SER A 7 -38.37 51.23 6.25
CA SER A 7 -39.26 50.52 7.21
C SER A 7 -40.78 50.30 6.94
N ALA A 8 -41.13 49.00 6.93
CA ALA A 8 -42.30 48.30 7.48
C ALA A 8 -43.76 48.59 7.03
N ALA A 9 -44.49 47.52 6.64
CA ALA A 9 -45.61 46.92 7.40
C ALA A 9 -46.75 46.28 6.54
N LYS A 10 -47.03 44.99 6.82
CA LYS A 10 -48.33 44.27 6.95
C LYS A 10 -49.60 44.77 6.22
N ARG A 11 -50.26 43.84 5.49
CA ARG A 11 -51.68 43.33 5.61
C ARG A 11 -52.11 42.71 4.26
N ALA A 12 -52.36 41.41 4.09
CA ALA A 12 -53.37 40.48 4.66
C ALA A 12 -54.75 40.50 3.96
N ARG A 13 -55.20 39.29 3.56
CA ARG A 13 -56.58 38.80 3.28
C ARG A 13 -57.10 39.01 1.83
N GLY A 14 -57.71 38.04 1.14
CA GLY A 14 -58.02 36.65 1.47
C GLY A 14 -59.06 36.03 0.50
N ARG A 15 -59.26 34.72 0.66
CA ARG A 15 -60.46 33.89 0.33
C ARG A 15 -60.85 33.72 -1.16
N ALA A 16 -61.51 32.65 -1.62
CA ALA A 16 -61.67 31.23 -1.29
C ALA A 16 -62.72 30.67 -2.31
N TRP A 17 -62.62 29.38 -2.65
CA TRP A 17 -63.63 28.50 -3.31
C TRP A 17 -63.65 28.54 -4.85
N ALA A 18 -63.77 27.42 -5.62
CA ALA A 18 -64.48 26.17 -5.36
C ALA A 18 -63.96 24.94 -6.17
N ARG A 19 -64.07 23.75 -5.55
CA ARG A 19 -64.60 22.43 -6.04
C ARG A 19 -64.19 21.94 -7.45
N LEU A 20 -63.39 20.86 -7.58
CA LEU A 20 -63.70 19.40 -7.61
C LEU A 20 -63.64 18.80 -9.04
N PHE A 21 -63.16 17.54 -9.13
CA PHE A 21 -62.96 16.62 -10.28
C PHE A 21 -61.60 16.71 -10.99
N ASP A 22 -60.59 15.94 -10.58
CA ASP A 22 -60.29 14.51 -10.89
C ASP A 22 -59.66 14.30 -12.28
N MET A 23 -58.36 14.02 -12.33
CA MET A 23 -57.75 13.02 -13.23
C MET A 23 -56.27 12.80 -12.89
N LYS A 24 -55.99 11.71 -12.16
CA LYS A 24 -54.89 10.75 -12.36
C LYS A 24 -53.63 11.23 -13.10
N ARG A 25 -52.49 11.21 -12.40
CA ARG A 25 -51.28 10.39 -12.72
C ARG A 25 -50.10 10.80 -11.84
N SER A 26 -49.93 10.10 -10.72
CA SER A 26 -48.64 10.02 -10.04
C SER A 26 -47.66 9.29 -10.95
N VAL A 27 -46.74 10.01 -11.58
CA VAL A 27 -45.52 9.40 -12.11
C VAL A 27 -44.54 9.31 -10.96
N VAL A 28 -44.59 8.20 -10.21
CA VAL A 28 -43.44 7.78 -9.44
C VAL A 28 -42.44 7.29 -10.48
N ALA A 29 -41.48 8.13 -10.84
CA ALA A 29 -40.31 7.70 -11.58
C ALA A 29 -39.53 6.76 -10.65
N ALA A 30 -39.81 5.47 -10.75
CA ALA A 30 -38.96 4.45 -10.18
C ALA A 30 -37.60 4.61 -10.85
N LEU A 31 -36.62 5.10 -10.09
CA LEU A 31 -35.21 5.02 -10.47
C LEU A 31 -34.89 3.53 -10.56
N LEU A 32 -35.03 2.95 -11.75
CA LEU A 32 -34.55 1.61 -12.05
C LEU A 32 -33.03 1.67 -11.95
N LEU A 33 -32.47 1.45 -10.75
CA LEU A 33 -31.05 1.14 -10.61
C LEU A 33 -30.80 -0.06 -11.53
N SER A 34 -30.14 0.18 -12.65
CA SER A 34 -29.82 -0.89 -13.59
C SER A 34 -29.02 -1.96 -12.86
N PRO A 35 -29.30 -3.26 -13.03
CA PRO A 35 -28.53 -4.34 -12.39
C PRO A 35 -27.03 -4.30 -12.75
N ALA A 36 -26.65 -3.59 -13.81
CA ALA A 36 -25.26 -3.28 -14.16
C ALA A 36 -24.51 -2.43 -13.11
N LEU A 37 -25.20 -1.52 -12.40
CA LEU A 37 -24.59 -0.72 -11.32
C LEU A 37 -24.35 -1.55 -10.04
N ALA A 38 -25.23 -2.51 -9.75
CA ALA A 38 -25.05 -3.41 -8.60
C ALA A 38 -23.92 -4.44 -8.83
N ALA A 39 -23.75 -4.93 -10.06
CA ALA A 39 -22.66 -5.84 -10.42
C ALA A 39 -21.27 -5.18 -10.32
N CYS A 40 -21.16 -3.87 -10.56
CA CYS A 40 -19.90 -3.13 -10.37
C CYS A 40 -19.51 -2.97 -8.88
N LEU A 41 -20.45 -3.06 -7.95
CA LEU A 41 -20.23 -2.87 -6.51
C LEU A 41 -19.99 -4.18 -5.74
N SER A 42 -20.23 -5.34 -6.36
CA SER A 42 -20.21 -6.65 -5.70
C SER A 42 -19.05 -7.54 -6.18
N ARG A 43 -17.90 -6.97 -6.55
CA ARG A 43 -16.68 -7.79 -6.59
C ARG A 43 -16.34 -8.14 -5.14
N ALA A 44 -16.92 -9.22 -4.64
CA ALA A 44 -16.48 -9.85 -3.41
C ALA A 44 -14.97 -10.03 -3.55
N GLU A 45 -14.20 -9.39 -2.68
CA GLU A 45 -12.76 -9.54 -2.66
C GLU A 45 -12.49 -11.00 -2.30
N ALA A 46 -12.18 -11.80 -3.33
CA ALA A 46 -11.87 -13.21 -3.14
C ALA A 46 -10.72 -13.29 -2.13
N ALA A 47 -10.87 -14.15 -1.11
CA ALA A 47 -9.83 -14.32 -0.11
C ALA A 47 -8.48 -14.59 -0.80
N PRO A 48 -7.37 -13.99 -0.33
CA PRO A 48 -6.08 -14.18 -0.94
C PRO A 48 -5.73 -15.68 -0.93
N PRO A 49 -4.96 -16.17 -1.93
CA PRO A 49 -4.58 -17.58 -1.98
C PRO A 49 -3.87 -18.00 -0.69
N ALA A 50 -4.09 -19.24 -0.23
CA ALA A 50 -3.46 -19.75 0.99
C ALA A 50 -1.92 -19.81 0.89
N ARG A 51 -1.38 -19.86 -0.34
CA ARG A 51 0.05 -19.85 -0.62
C ARG A 51 0.33 -19.05 -1.88
N VAL A 52 1.38 -18.23 -1.83
CA VAL A 52 1.89 -17.47 -2.98
C VAL A 52 3.41 -17.52 -2.97
N THR A 53 4.01 -17.61 -4.15
CA THR A 53 5.45 -17.43 -4.37
C THR A 53 5.63 -16.54 -5.60
N LEU A 54 6.26 -15.38 -5.42
CA LEU A 54 6.61 -14.49 -6.52
C LEU A 54 7.83 -15.02 -7.28
N SER A 55 7.73 -15.11 -8.60
CA SER A 55 8.87 -15.38 -9.47
C SER A 55 9.67 -14.09 -9.72
N GLY A 56 10.96 -14.22 -10.02
CA GLY A 56 11.81 -13.08 -10.39
C GLY A 56 12.39 -12.27 -9.22
N VAL A 57 12.06 -12.60 -7.97
CA VAL A 57 12.77 -12.01 -6.80
C VAL A 57 14.17 -12.61 -6.73
N GLY A 58 15.18 -11.75 -6.87
CA GLY A 58 16.58 -12.14 -6.91
C GLY A 58 17.19 -12.38 -5.52
N HIS A 59 18.47 -12.73 -5.53
CA HIS A 59 19.30 -12.86 -4.34
C HIS A 59 20.76 -12.50 -4.66
N GLU A 60 21.44 -11.92 -3.69
CA GLU A 60 22.89 -11.72 -3.68
C GLU A 60 23.38 -11.71 -2.23
N GLY A 61 24.58 -12.25 -2.00
CA GLY A 61 25.26 -12.10 -0.71
C GLY A 61 25.76 -10.66 -0.52
N GLN A 62 25.59 -10.10 0.68
CA GLN A 62 26.11 -8.77 0.97
C GLN A 62 27.61 -8.76 1.28
N ALA A 63 28.25 -7.65 0.94
CA ALA A 63 29.46 -7.20 1.59
C ALA A 63 29.15 -6.68 3.02
N LEU A 64 30.19 -6.31 3.75
CA LEU A 64 30.07 -5.76 5.10
C LEU A 64 29.11 -4.58 5.11
N ASN A 65 28.10 -4.61 6.00
CA ASN A 65 27.14 -3.53 6.23
C ASN A 65 26.33 -3.08 4.98
N ASN A 66 26.06 -4.03 4.06
CA ASN A 66 25.35 -3.77 2.80
C ASN A 66 23.95 -4.42 2.69
N CYS A 67 23.30 -4.77 3.81
CA CYS A 67 21.95 -5.36 3.76
C CYS A 67 20.92 -4.44 3.05
N GLY A 68 20.95 -3.14 3.32
CA GLY A 68 20.14 -2.13 2.63
C GLY A 68 20.43 -2.03 1.12
N PRO A 69 21.68 -1.78 0.71
CA PRO A 69 22.08 -1.77 -0.71
C PRO A 69 21.70 -3.03 -1.50
N VAL A 70 21.92 -4.23 -0.92
CA VAL A 70 21.52 -5.49 -1.57
C VAL A 70 20.00 -5.59 -1.67
N THR A 71 19.27 -5.23 -0.62
CA THR A 71 17.80 -5.22 -0.65
C THR A 71 17.27 -4.28 -1.74
N ALA A 72 17.85 -3.08 -1.87
CA ALA A 72 17.50 -2.15 -2.93
C ALA A 72 17.72 -2.77 -4.32
N LYS A 73 18.88 -3.39 -4.53
CA LYS A 73 19.20 -4.10 -5.79
C LYS A 73 18.18 -5.19 -6.10
N ILE A 74 17.80 -6.01 -5.12
CA ILE A 74 16.82 -7.10 -5.30
C ILE A 74 15.47 -6.53 -5.76
N ILE A 75 14.99 -5.48 -5.10
CA ILE A 75 13.70 -4.85 -5.41
C ILE A 75 13.73 -4.18 -6.78
N LEU A 76 14.77 -3.42 -7.09
CA LEU A 76 14.95 -2.80 -8.41
C LEU A 76 14.99 -3.86 -9.51
N GLY A 77 15.72 -4.95 -9.27
CA GLY A 77 15.80 -6.07 -10.20
C GLY A 77 14.45 -6.74 -10.47
N TYR A 78 13.60 -6.88 -9.44
CA TYR A 78 12.23 -7.38 -9.59
C TYR A 78 11.39 -6.50 -10.54
N TYR A 79 11.58 -5.17 -10.48
CA TYR A 79 10.93 -4.21 -11.37
C TYR A 79 11.72 -3.91 -12.66
N GLY A 80 12.76 -4.69 -12.98
CA GLY A 80 13.49 -4.62 -14.23
C GLY A 80 14.67 -3.63 -14.27
N THR A 81 14.94 -2.90 -13.18
CA THR A 81 16.09 -2.00 -13.08
C THR A 81 17.30 -2.74 -12.54
N ARG A 82 18.43 -2.71 -13.27
CA ARG A 82 19.67 -3.39 -12.87
C ARG A 82 20.66 -2.40 -12.28
N VAL A 83 21.09 -2.66 -11.05
CA VAL A 83 22.19 -1.97 -10.36
C VAL A 83 23.13 -2.99 -9.74
N THR A 84 24.38 -2.62 -9.54
CA THR A 84 25.32 -3.41 -8.73
C THR A 84 25.17 -3.05 -7.24
N GLN A 85 25.63 -3.95 -6.37
CA GLN A 85 25.70 -3.67 -4.94
C GLN A 85 26.55 -2.43 -4.64
N ALA A 86 27.65 -2.23 -5.37
CA ALA A 86 28.53 -1.09 -5.21
C ALA A 86 27.85 0.23 -5.62
N GLN A 87 27.09 0.24 -6.72
CA GLN A 87 26.31 1.41 -7.14
C GLN A 87 25.24 1.78 -6.10
N ALA A 88 24.51 0.78 -5.59
CA ALA A 88 23.51 1.01 -4.55
C ALA A 88 24.16 1.51 -3.25
N ALA A 89 25.29 0.94 -2.84
CA ALA A 89 26.03 1.36 -1.65
C ALA A 89 26.53 2.80 -1.78
N GLN A 90 27.12 3.17 -2.92
CA GLN A 90 27.56 4.54 -3.19
C GLN A 90 26.41 5.56 -3.14
N ALA A 91 25.20 5.15 -3.51
CA ALA A 91 24.03 6.03 -3.53
C ALA A 91 23.29 6.12 -2.19
N LEU A 92 23.51 5.17 -1.28
CA LEU A 92 22.81 5.04 -0.01
C LEU A 92 23.68 5.40 1.20
N LYS A 93 24.98 5.13 1.15
CA LYS A 93 25.89 5.24 2.30
C LYS A 93 26.66 6.56 2.22
N ASP A 94 26.77 7.24 3.34
CA ASP A 94 27.53 8.50 3.44
C ASP A 94 29.03 8.27 3.21
N ASP A 95 29.60 7.24 3.85
CA ASP A 95 30.98 6.80 3.64
C ASP A 95 31.14 5.29 3.92
N SER A 96 32.36 4.76 3.74
CA SER A 96 32.66 3.33 3.91
C SER A 96 32.49 2.80 5.34
N ARG A 97 32.42 3.68 6.34
CA ARG A 97 32.25 3.38 7.77
C ARG A 97 30.79 3.44 8.19
N ASP A 98 29.90 3.94 7.34
CA ASP A 98 28.48 3.86 7.58
C ASP A 98 28.10 2.38 7.76
N VAL A 99 27.51 2.05 8.90
CA VAL A 99 27.17 0.67 9.27
C VAL A 99 25.72 0.33 8.98
N GLU A 100 24.85 1.33 8.74
CA GLU A 100 23.42 1.13 8.66
C GLU A 100 22.77 2.14 7.73
N VAL A 101 22.04 1.62 6.74
CA VAL A 101 21.11 2.41 5.93
C VAL A 101 19.76 2.39 6.63
N SER A 102 19.15 3.54 6.85
CA SER A 102 17.81 3.66 7.41
C SER A 102 16.72 3.23 6.41
N THR A 103 15.54 2.89 6.92
CA THR A 103 14.38 2.58 6.06
C THR A 103 13.99 3.77 5.17
N GLN A 104 14.19 4.99 5.66
CA GLN A 104 13.91 6.24 4.95
C GLN A 104 14.87 6.45 3.78
N GLU A 105 16.17 6.22 3.98
CA GLU A 105 17.17 6.32 2.91
C GLU A 105 16.93 5.27 1.83
N LEU A 106 16.63 4.03 2.25
CA LEU A 106 16.28 2.95 1.33
C LEU A 106 15.04 3.30 0.49
N ALA A 107 13.97 3.78 1.13
CA ALA A 107 12.76 4.23 0.45
C ALA A 107 13.05 5.36 -0.54
N ALA A 108 13.74 6.42 -0.09
CA ALA A 108 14.09 7.56 -0.93
C ALA A 108 14.96 7.15 -2.12
N TYR A 109 15.86 6.18 -1.96
CA TYR A 109 16.65 5.68 -3.08
C TYR A 109 15.80 4.94 -4.11
N LEU A 110 14.89 4.06 -3.67
CA LEU A 110 13.96 3.38 -4.58
C LEU A 110 13.06 4.38 -5.33
N GLU A 111 12.65 5.47 -4.68
CA GLU A 111 11.89 6.56 -5.31
C GLU A 111 12.70 7.31 -6.37
N ARG A 112 13.96 7.62 -6.09
CA ARG A 112 14.88 8.19 -7.11
C ARG A 112 15.09 7.28 -8.32
N GLN A 113 14.84 5.98 -8.18
CA GLN A 113 14.88 5.00 -9.27
C GLN A 113 13.52 4.80 -9.97
N GLY A 114 12.50 5.60 -9.63
CA GLY A 114 11.20 5.60 -10.30
C GLY A 114 10.15 4.67 -9.70
N LEU A 115 10.40 4.10 -8.51
CA LEU A 115 9.38 3.33 -7.78
C LEU A 115 8.56 4.27 -6.86
N ASN A 116 7.31 3.88 -6.57
CA ASN A 116 6.55 4.52 -5.50
C ASN A 116 6.73 3.69 -4.23
N THR A 117 7.14 4.31 -3.12
CA THR A 117 7.36 3.59 -1.86
C THR A 117 6.38 4.03 -0.78
N VAL A 118 6.14 3.13 0.17
CA VAL A 118 5.25 3.36 1.29
C VAL A 118 5.86 2.73 2.53
N ILE A 119 6.29 3.56 3.47
CA ILE A 119 6.78 3.09 4.77
C ILE A 119 5.59 2.87 5.71
N ARG A 120 5.59 1.72 6.39
CA ARG A 120 4.61 1.37 7.42
C ARG A 120 5.34 0.83 8.64
N TYR A 121 4.92 1.30 9.81
CA TYR A 121 5.38 0.79 11.10
C TYR A 121 4.31 -0.14 11.68
N ALA A 122 4.74 -1.08 12.53
CA ALA A 122 3.85 -2.08 13.13
C ALA A 122 3.04 -2.91 12.10
N GLY A 123 3.69 -3.28 11.00
CA GLY A 123 3.08 -4.14 9.99
C GLY A 123 2.72 -5.52 10.56
N THR A 124 1.57 -6.05 10.16
CA THR A 124 1.12 -7.38 10.57
C THR A 124 1.40 -8.42 9.50
N GLN A 125 1.48 -9.68 9.91
CA GLN A 125 1.66 -10.81 8.99
C GLN A 125 0.51 -10.91 7.96
N ALA A 126 -0.71 -10.55 8.36
CA ALA A 126 -1.85 -10.47 7.45
C ALA A 126 -1.65 -9.40 6.36
N GLN A 127 -1.10 -8.23 6.70
CA GLN A 127 -0.79 -7.19 5.73
C GLN A 127 0.33 -7.62 4.77
N VAL A 128 1.38 -8.29 5.27
CA VAL A 128 2.46 -8.82 4.41
C VAL A 128 1.92 -9.84 3.42
N ARG A 129 1.06 -10.78 3.87
CA ARG A 129 0.40 -11.75 2.98
C ARG A 129 -0.43 -11.05 1.91
N ALA A 130 -1.23 -10.05 2.27
CA ALA A 130 -2.06 -9.31 1.32
C ALA A 130 -1.21 -8.63 0.24
N LEU A 131 -0.10 -7.99 0.63
CA LEU A 131 0.82 -7.33 -0.32
C LEU A 131 1.50 -8.34 -1.25
N VAL A 132 2.01 -9.45 -0.70
CA VAL A 132 2.63 -10.51 -1.52
C VAL A 132 1.59 -11.16 -2.45
N ALA A 133 0.36 -11.38 -1.99
CA ALA A 133 -0.74 -11.87 -2.83
C ALA A 133 -1.08 -10.91 -3.98
N ALA A 134 -0.92 -9.60 -3.75
CA ALA A 134 -1.04 -8.55 -4.76
C ALA A 134 0.18 -8.43 -5.69
N LYS A 135 1.12 -9.40 -5.65
CA LYS A 135 2.36 -9.41 -6.44
C LYS A 135 3.34 -8.29 -6.10
N LEU A 136 3.34 -7.84 -4.85
CA LEU A 136 4.29 -6.86 -4.32
C LEU A 136 5.28 -7.58 -3.39
N PRO A 137 6.58 -7.66 -3.72
CA PRO A 137 7.57 -8.10 -2.75
C PRO A 137 7.66 -7.08 -1.61
N VAL A 138 7.74 -7.55 -0.37
CA VAL A 138 7.70 -6.69 0.81
C VAL A 138 9.08 -6.64 1.46
N ILE A 139 9.63 -5.44 1.60
CA ILE A 139 10.83 -5.22 2.40
C ILE A 139 10.40 -5.19 3.87
N VAL A 140 11.05 -5.99 4.71
CA VAL A 140 10.90 -5.93 6.17
C VAL A 140 12.24 -5.60 6.81
N GLN A 141 12.19 -4.73 7.82
CA GLN A 141 13.32 -4.45 8.71
C GLN A 141 13.07 -5.19 10.03
N GLN A 142 13.93 -6.13 10.36
CA GLN A 142 13.79 -7.02 11.52
C GLN A 142 15.14 -7.17 12.22
N ARG A 143 15.16 -7.73 13.43
CA ARG A 143 16.43 -8.15 14.05
C ARG A 143 17.07 -9.27 13.24
N LEU A 144 18.40 -9.22 13.10
CA LEU A 144 19.16 -10.25 12.39
C LEU A 144 18.96 -11.62 13.05
N LYS A 145 19.06 -11.68 14.39
CA LYS A 145 18.82 -12.88 15.20
C LYS A 145 18.02 -12.51 16.45
N VAL A 146 17.36 -13.50 17.04
CA VAL A 146 16.68 -13.30 18.33
C VAL A 146 17.73 -12.99 19.40
N GLY A 147 17.49 -11.92 20.17
CA GLY A 147 18.41 -11.45 21.21
C GLY A 147 19.50 -10.48 20.71
N ASP A 148 19.54 -10.17 19.41
CA ASP A 148 20.44 -9.19 18.82
C ASP A 148 19.75 -7.82 18.65
N ASN A 149 20.53 -6.74 18.68
CA ASN A 149 20.07 -5.37 18.38
C ASN A 149 20.41 -4.93 16.95
N THR A 150 21.09 -5.77 16.18
CA THR A 150 21.42 -5.51 14.77
C THR A 150 20.16 -5.56 13.92
N SER A 151 19.84 -4.41 13.32
CA SER A 151 18.77 -4.27 12.34
C SER A 151 19.16 -4.88 11.00
N HIS A 152 18.23 -5.53 10.31
CA HIS A 152 18.49 -6.25 9.07
C HIS A 152 17.30 -6.19 8.11
N PHE A 153 17.59 -5.92 6.84
CA PHE A 153 16.58 -5.92 5.78
C PHE A 153 16.46 -7.29 5.12
N ARG A 154 15.21 -7.66 4.82
CA ARG A 154 14.86 -8.87 4.08
C ARG A 154 13.79 -8.54 3.04
N THR A 155 13.79 -9.27 1.92
CA THR A 155 12.71 -9.17 0.92
C THR A 155 11.82 -10.39 0.98
N VAL A 156 10.61 -10.25 1.52
CA VAL A 156 9.59 -11.30 1.57
C VAL A 156 8.95 -11.44 0.19
N TYR A 157 8.93 -12.66 -0.34
CA TYR A 157 8.41 -12.94 -1.68
C TYR A 157 7.53 -14.19 -1.75
N ALA A 158 7.38 -14.93 -0.64
CA ALA A 158 6.45 -16.05 -0.58
C ALA A 158 5.84 -16.20 0.82
N TYR A 159 4.69 -16.86 0.88
CA TYR A 159 4.08 -17.30 2.12
C TYR A 159 3.29 -18.61 1.93
N THR A 160 3.18 -19.38 3.01
CA THR A 160 2.22 -20.49 3.24
C THR A 160 1.42 -20.16 4.49
N PRO A 161 0.34 -20.89 4.86
CA PRO A 161 -0.36 -20.61 6.11
C PRO A 161 0.58 -20.58 7.34
N GLU A 162 1.65 -21.36 7.34
CA GLU A 162 2.55 -21.57 8.48
C GLU A 162 3.83 -20.71 8.44
N SER A 163 4.17 -20.10 7.30
CA SER A 163 5.49 -19.50 7.11
C SER A 163 5.56 -18.41 6.04
N PHE A 164 6.64 -17.63 6.11
CA PHE A 164 7.09 -16.70 5.08
C PHE A 164 8.42 -17.17 4.50
N THR A 165 8.68 -16.83 3.23
CA THR A 165 10.00 -16.97 2.62
C THR A 165 10.52 -15.62 2.18
N ALA A 166 11.76 -15.34 2.57
CA ALA A 166 12.45 -14.12 2.24
C ALA A 166 13.81 -14.39 1.57
N SER A 167 14.20 -13.47 0.68
CA SER A 167 15.58 -13.33 0.25
C SER A 167 16.31 -12.49 1.31
N ASP A 168 17.30 -13.10 1.95
CA ASP A 168 18.10 -12.50 3.02
C ASP A 168 19.56 -12.48 2.58
N SER A 169 20.19 -11.31 2.57
CA SER A 169 21.55 -11.12 2.05
C SER A 169 22.67 -11.78 2.88
N LEU A 170 22.36 -12.26 4.09
CA LEU A 170 23.29 -13.05 4.94
C LEU A 170 22.86 -14.50 5.08
N LEU A 171 21.55 -14.75 5.20
CA LEU A 171 21.01 -16.07 5.53
C LEU A 171 20.58 -16.87 4.28
N GLY A 172 20.59 -16.24 3.10
CA GLY A 172 20.45 -16.90 1.80
C GLY A 172 19.16 -16.58 1.06
N ALA A 173 19.08 -17.10 -0.17
CA ALA A 173 17.99 -16.83 -1.11
C ALA A 173 16.60 -17.32 -0.67
N ARG A 174 16.54 -18.26 0.28
CA ARG A 174 15.32 -18.93 0.73
C ARG A 174 15.31 -19.07 2.25
N LEU A 175 15.33 -17.95 2.95
CA LEU A 175 15.14 -17.94 4.39
C LEU A 175 13.66 -18.19 4.70
N THR A 176 13.36 -19.31 5.35
CA THR A 176 12.01 -19.64 5.82
C THR A 176 11.85 -19.18 7.27
N LEU A 177 10.83 -18.37 7.52
CA LEU A 177 10.45 -17.88 8.84
C LEU A 177 9.09 -18.47 9.22
N SER A 178 9.01 -19.18 10.34
CA SER A 178 7.71 -19.59 10.89
C SER A 178 6.93 -18.36 11.32
N GLU A 179 5.61 -18.51 11.42
CA GLU A 179 4.71 -17.45 11.86
C GLU A 179 5.16 -16.78 13.18
N SER A 180 5.58 -17.57 14.18
CA SER A 180 6.08 -17.06 15.47
C SER A 180 7.47 -16.40 15.44
N ARG A 181 8.20 -16.55 14.33
CA ARG A 181 9.57 -16.04 14.15
C ARG A 181 9.63 -14.88 13.16
N PHE A 182 8.51 -14.54 12.53
CA PHE A 182 8.35 -13.43 11.60
C PHE A 182 7.84 -12.19 12.33
#